data_AF-A0A831P1N5-F1
#
_entry.id   AF-A0A831P1N5-F1
#
_cell.length_a   1.000
_cell.length_b   1.000
_cell.length_c   1.000
_cell.angle_alpha   90.00
_cell.angle_beta   90.00
_cell.angle_gamma   90.00
#
_symmetry.space_group_name_H-M   'P 1'
#
loop_
_entity.id
_entity.type
_entity.pdbx_description
1 polymer ?
#
loop_
_entity_poly.entity_id
_entity_poly.type
_entity_poly.pdbx_seq_one_letter_code
_entity_poly.pdbx_strand_id
1 'polypeptide(L)'
;MFSEVDGELYIEEVPVSEIVREVGTPVFVTSRRTLEKNLDSYERSFPDSCILYAVKANNNLAILRIIARRNFGADVFSGGELYLAMVSRFEREKILFNGNSKSVEEIEMGINSGVKFSVDSFDELELISQLASSLNVEVDIAFRVNPDIDPKTHPKIATGLKESKFGIPSDTILKAYERAVDLPNVNPIGIHCHIGSQILETSPFVDTTIKMIELASEIEKIGIEIEFIDIGGGLGIDYDGSGAPSPEDRSRSILPVFE
;
A
#
# COMPACT_ATOMS: atom_id res chain seq x y z
N MET A 1 -13.03 1.30 -20.81
CA MET A 1 -12.47 1.66 -22.13
C MET A 1 -13.32 2.80 -22.66
N PHE A 2 -12.69 3.95 -22.91
CA PHE A 2 -13.37 5.14 -23.43
C PHE A 2 -13.13 5.20 -24.93
N SER A 3 -14.17 5.44 -25.71
CA SER A 3 -14.08 5.49 -27.17
C SER A 3 -15.08 6.48 -27.74
N GLU A 4 -14.77 7.04 -28.90
CA GLU A 4 -15.68 7.85 -29.69
C GLU A 4 -16.26 6.99 -30.83
N VAL A 5 -17.59 7.00 -31.00
CA VAL A 5 -18.29 6.37 -32.11
C VAL A 5 -19.23 7.41 -32.71
N ASP A 6 -19.03 7.75 -33.98
CA ASP A 6 -19.82 8.75 -34.71
C ASP A 6 -20.00 10.10 -33.97
N GLY A 7 -18.96 10.58 -33.27
CA GLY A 7 -18.98 11.84 -32.52
C GLY A 7 -19.58 11.75 -31.11
N GLU A 8 -20.01 10.57 -30.67
CA GLU A 8 -20.53 10.33 -29.33
C GLU A 8 -19.50 9.57 -28.46
N LEU A 9 -19.35 10.00 -27.20
CA LEU A 9 -18.46 9.36 -26.24
C LEU A 9 -19.15 8.15 -25.61
N TYR A 10 -18.44 7.02 -25.60
CA TYR A 10 -18.86 5.76 -24.98
C TYR A 10 -17.94 5.41 -23.82
N ILE A 11 -18.53 4.81 -22.78
CA ILE A 11 -17.81 4.15 -21.70
C ILE A 11 -18.19 2.68 -21.76
N GLU A 12 -17.24 1.86 -22.19
CA GLU A 12 -17.53 0.50 -22.64
C GLU A 12 -18.57 0.54 -23.78
N GLU A 13 -19.66 -0.22 -23.69
CA GLU A 13 -20.72 -0.24 -24.71
C GLU A 13 -21.83 0.80 -24.49
N VAL A 14 -21.72 1.65 -23.48
CA VAL A 14 -22.80 2.59 -23.10
C VAL A 14 -22.47 4.02 -23.52
N PRO A 15 -23.33 4.69 -24.31
CA PRO A 15 -23.14 6.09 -24.66
C PRO A 15 -23.28 6.97 -23.40
N VAL A 16 -22.35 7.90 -23.21
CA VAL A 16 -22.33 8.79 -22.05
C VAL A 16 -23.60 9.64 -21.95
N SER A 17 -24.21 9.98 -23.10
CA SER A 17 -25.48 10.70 -23.15
C SER A 17 -26.63 9.94 -22.48
N GLU A 18 -26.64 8.60 -22.55
CA GLU A 18 -27.62 7.75 -21.87
C GLU A 18 -27.39 7.74 -20.37
N ILE A 19 -26.14 7.58 -19.93
CA ILE A 19 -25.77 7.64 -18.50
C ILE A 19 -26.25 8.98 -17.90
N VAL A 20 -25.90 10.10 -18.56
CA VAL A 20 -26.26 11.44 -18.08
C VAL A 20 -27.78 11.67 -18.06
N ARG A 21 -28.53 11.13 -19.03
CA ARG A 21 -30.00 11.22 -19.02
C ARG A 21 -30.61 10.46 -17.84
N GLU A 22 -30.06 9.31 -17.49
CA GLU A 22 -30.59 8.46 -16.43
C GLU A 22 -30.24 8.97 -15.02
N VAL A 23 -28.99 9.39 -14.80
CA VAL A 23 -28.50 9.70 -13.43
C VAL A 23 -28.22 11.20 -13.19
N GLY A 24 -28.29 12.04 -14.22
CA GLY A 24 -28.00 13.46 -14.14
C GLY A 24 -26.51 13.80 -14.04
N THR A 25 -26.20 15.08 -13.81
CA THR A 25 -24.83 15.60 -13.69
C THR A 25 -24.65 16.48 -12.45
N PRO A 26 -23.43 16.54 -11.87
CA PRO A 26 -22.22 15.81 -12.27
C PRO A 26 -22.28 14.32 -11.92
N VAL A 27 -21.62 13.47 -12.71
CA VAL A 27 -21.55 12.02 -12.51
C VAL A 27 -20.11 11.51 -12.66
N PHE A 28 -19.68 10.66 -11.72
CA PHE A 28 -18.48 9.84 -11.88
C PHE A 28 -18.86 8.49 -12.49
N VAL A 29 -18.17 8.11 -13.57
CA VAL A 29 -18.37 6.83 -14.24
C VAL A 29 -17.08 6.03 -14.18
N THR A 30 -17.16 4.79 -13.69
CA THR A 30 -16.01 3.89 -13.61
C THR A 30 -16.23 2.70 -14.55
N SER A 31 -15.28 2.46 -15.45
CA SER A 31 -15.29 1.28 -16.31
C SER A 31 -14.81 0.06 -15.54
N ARG A 32 -15.68 -0.94 -15.39
CA ARG A 32 -15.34 -2.23 -14.77
C ARG A 32 -14.30 -2.98 -15.60
N ARG A 33 -14.40 -2.95 -16.93
CA ARG A 33 -13.42 -3.60 -17.82
C ARG A 33 -12.02 -3.01 -17.63
N THR A 34 -11.93 -1.69 -17.47
CA THR A 34 -10.64 -1.04 -17.19
C THR A 34 -10.10 -1.43 -15.81
N LEU A 35 -10.95 -1.49 -14.78
CA LEU A 35 -10.56 -1.98 -13.46
C LEU A 35 -10.02 -3.42 -13.54
N GLU A 36 -10.78 -4.35 -14.13
CA GLU A 36 -10.39 -5.76 -14.24
C GLU A 36 -9.09 -5.92 -15.06
N LYS A 37 -8.93 -5.19 -16.17
CA LYS A 37 -7.66 -5.18 -16.94
C LYS A 37 -6.47 -4.73 -16.10
N ASN A 38 -6.65 -3.73 -15.23
CA ASN A 38 -5.57 -3.27 -14.35
C ASN A 38 -5.23 -4.32 -13.29
N LEU A 39 -6.24 -4.98 -12.72
CA LEU A 39 -6.03 -6.09 -11.78
C LEU A 39 -5.29 -7.26 -12.46
N ASP A 40 -5.72 -7.65 -13.67
CA ASP A 40 -5.04 -8.69 -14.49
C ASP A 40 -3.57 -8.33 -14.78
N SER A 41 -3.28 -7.04 -14.96
CA SER A 41 -1.90 -6.60 -15.19
C SER A 41 -1.06 -6.81 -13.95
N TYR A 42 -1.54 -6.39 -12.79
CA TYR A 42 -0.82 -6.53 -11.52
C TYR A 42 -0.62 -7.99 -11.13
N GLU A 43 -1.65 -8.84 -11.21
CA GLU A 43 -1.53 -10.28 -10.92
C GLU A 43 -0.50 -10.98 -11.81
N ARG A 44 -0.48 -10.66 -13.11
CA ARG A 44 0.50 -11.26 -14.04
C ARG A 44 1.91 -10.75 -13.81
N SER A 45 2.06 -9.49 -13.42
CA SER A 45 3.37 -8.88 -13.16
C SER A 45 3.97 -9.36 -11.84
N PHE A 46 3.14 -9.70 -10.85
CA PHE A 46 3.56 -10.12 -9.51
C PHE A 46 2.85 -11.42 -9.06
N PRO A 47 3.12 -12.56 -9.73
CA PRO A 47 2.36 -13.79 -9.52
C PRO A 47 2.51 -14.39 -8.11
N ASP A 48 3.66 -14.18 -7.47
CA ASP A 48 3.98 -14.74 -6.15
C ASP A 48 3.87 -13.70 -5.02
N SER A 49 3.34 -12.51 -5.30
CA SER A 49 3.22 -11.42 -4.31
C SER A 49 1.78 -11.17 -3.90
N CYS A 50 1.57 -10.74 -2.65
CA CYS A 50 0.27 -10.18 -2.25
C CYS A 50 0.17 -8.72 -2.70
N ILE A 51 -0.89 -8.39 -3.43
CA ILE A 51 -1.09 -7.02 -3.93
C ILE A 51 -2.12 -6.32 -3.05
N LEU A 52 -1.69 -5.28 -2.34
CA LEU A 52 -2.55 -4.49 -1.46
C LEU A 52 -3.10 -3.28 -2.22
N TYR A 53 -4.42 -3.24 -2.43
CA TYR A 53 -5.06 -2.07 -3.03
C TYR A 53 -5.16 -0.94 -2.00
N ALA A 54 -4.59 0.22 -2.31
CA ALA A 54 -4.70 1.41 -1.49
C ALA A 54 -6.13 1.97 -1.52
N VAL A 55 -6.90 1.72 -0.44
CA VAL A 55 -8.34 2.04 -0.36
C VAL A 55 -8.60 3.54 -0.53
N LYS A 56 -7.67 4.39 -0.11
CA LYS A 56 -7.68 5.85 -0.33
C LYS A 56 -7.84 6.28 -1.79
N ALA A 57 -7.48 5.43 -2.76
CA ALA A 57 -7.58 5.76 -4.18
C ALA A 57 -9.04 5.80 -4.65
N ASN A 58 -9.84 4.82 -4.24
CA ASN A 58 -11.29 4.79 -4.45
C ASN A 58 -11.95 3.79 -3.48
N ASN A 59 -12.64 4.32 -2.48
CA ASN A 59 -13.25 3.53 -1.42
C ASN A 59 -14.73 3.16 -1.68
N ASN A 60 -15.18 3.24 -2.95
CA ASN A 60 -16.52 2.81 -3.32
C ASN A 60 -16.71 1.30 -3.09
N LEU A 61 -17.75 0.92 -2.35
CA LEU A 61 -18.03 -0.47 -1.98
C LEU A 61 -18.17 -1.45 -3.16
N ALA A 62 -18.69 -0.99 -4.31
CA ALA A 62 -18.81 -1.87 -5.48
C ALA A 62 -17.44 -2.18 -6.09
N ILE A 63 -16.56 -1.17 -6.16
CA ILE A 63 -15.18 -1.32 -6.63
C ILE A 63 -14.39 -2.22 -5.68
N LEU A 64 -14.45 -1.95 -4.38
CA LEU A 64 -13.76 -2.73 -3.35
C LEU A 64 -14.18 -4.22 -3.37
N ARG A 65 -15.47 -4.51 -3.57
CA ARG A 65 -15.96 -5.89 -3.69
C ARG A 65 -15.48 -6.61 -4.96
N ILE A 66 -15.28 -5.88 -6.07
CA ILE A 66 -14.69 -6.46 -7.28
C ILE A 66 -13.23 -6.83 -7.00
N ILE A 67 -12.47 -5.94 -6.36
CA ILE A 67 -11.06 -6.13 -6.01
C ILE A 67 -10.89 -7.30 -5.02
N ALA A 68 -11.67 -7.34 -3.94
CA ALA A 68 -11.60 -8.42 -2.95
C ALA A 68 -11.87 -9.81 -3.55
N ARG A 69 -12.80 -9.92 -4.52
CA ARG A 69 -13.08 -11.18 -5.24
C ARG A 69 -11.93 -11.67 -6.11
N ARG A 70 -10.96 -10.79 -6.41
CA ARG A 70 -9.74 -11.09 -7.16
C ARG A 70 -8.58 -11.45 -6.23
N ASN A 71 -8.84 -11.70 -4.95
CA ASN A 71 -7.83 -12.13 -3.97
C ASN A 71 -6.75 -11.08 -3.64
N PHE A 72 -6.99 -9.81 -4.02
CA PHE A 72 -6.17 -8.68 -3.59
C PHE A 72 -6.38 -8.42 -2.10
N GLY A 73 -5.35 -7.89 -1.46
CA GLY A 73 -5.42 -7.33 -0.11
C GLY A 73 -5.81 -5.84 -0.12
N ALA A 74 -5.83 -5.23 1.06
CA ALA A 74 -6.14 -3.82 1.25
C ALA A 74 -5.05 -3.11 2.05
N ASP A 75 -4.63 -1.95 1.55
CA ASP A 75 -3.84 -0.97 2.27
C ASP A 75 -4.79 0.13 2.75
N VAL A 76 -4.94 0.25 4.07
CA VAL A 76 -5.93 1.13 4.73
C VAL A 76 -5.26 2.14 5.64
N PHE A 77 -5.74 3.39 5.64
CA PHE A 77 -5.15 4.52 6.36
C PHE A 77 -6.03 5.09 7.48
N SER A 78 -7.23 4.52 7.68
CA SER A 78 -8.14 4.93 8.76
C SER A 78 -9.09 3.80 9.15
N GLY A 79 -9.74 3.93 10.31
CA GLY A 79 -10.80 3.02 10.75
C GLY A 79 -11.97 2.97 9.78
N GLY A 80 -12.27 4.07 9.08
CA GLY A 80 -13.28 4.09 8.01
C GLY A 80 -12.90 3.21 6.82
N GLU A 81 -11.64 3.28 6.39
CA GLU A 81 -11.13 2.41 5.31
C GLU A 81 -11.05 0.95 5.74
N LEU A 82 -10.60 0.67 6.97
CA LEU A 82 -10.63 -0.67 7.55
C LEU A 82 -12.06 -1.22 7.58
N TYR A 83 -13.04 -0.42 8.01
CA TYR A 83 -14.45 -0.83 8.00
C TYR A 83 -14.91 -1.20 6.58
N LEU A 84 -14.60 -0.34 5.60
CA LEU A 84 -14.94 -0.57 4.19
C LEU A 84 -14.25 -1.83 3.63
N ALA A 85 -13.01 -2.11 4.00
CA ALA A 85 -12.31 -3.33 3.62
C ALA A 85 -12.99 -4.58 4.21
N MET A 86 -13.33 -4.56 5.49
CA MET A 86 -14.00 -5.68 6.15
C MET A 86 -15.39 -5.98 5.55
N VAL A 87 -16.23 -4.96 5.33
CA VAL A 87 -17.56 -5.16 4.71
C VAL A 87 -17.49 -5.53 3.22
N SER A 88 -16.37 -5.23 2.57
CA SER A 88 -16.06 -5.65 1.19
C SER A 88 -15.48 -7.05 1.11
N ARG A 89 -15.19 -7.68 2.26
CA ARG A 89 -14.68 -9.05 2.42
C ARG A 89 -13.26 -9.26 1.90
N PHE A 90 -12.39 -8.27 2.10
CA PHE A 90 -10.95 -8.53 2.05
C PHE A 90 -10.57 -9.53 3.14
N GLU A 91 -9.63 -10.43 2.84
CA GLU A 91 -9.06 -11.33 3.86
C GLU A 91 -8.24 -10.50 4.85
N ARG A 92 -8.55 -10.60 6.15
CA ARG A 92 -7.91 -9.77 7.20
C ARG A 92 -6.40 -9.94 7.24
N GLU A 93 -5.90 -11.13 6.89
CA GLU A 93 -4.49 -11.46 6.84
C GLU A 93 -3.76 -10.70 5.71
N LYS A 94 -4.52 -10.21 4.72
CA LYS A 94 -4.06 -9.37 3.59
C LYS A 94 -4.48 -7.90 3.77
N ILE A 95 -4.75 -7.46 4.99
CA ILE A 95 -4.98 -6.04 5.28
C ILE A 95 -3.77 -5.51 6.06
N LEU A 96 -3.17 -4.43 5.56
CA LEU A 96 -2.13 -3.69 6.24
C LEU A 96 -2.68 -2.31 6.65
N PHE A 97 -2.74 -2.06 7.95
CA PHE A 97 -3.21 -0.79 8.50
C PHE A 97 -2.05 0.20 8.61
N ASN A 98 -2.00 1.12 7.65
CA ASN A 98 -1.06 2.23 7.54
C ASN A 98 -1.55 3.52 8.20
N GLY A 99 -0.68 4.53 8.29
CA GLY A 99 -1.02 5.89 8.74
C GLY A 99 -0.13 6.37 9.89
N ASN A 100 0.20 7.67 9.92
CA ASN A 100 1.16 8.26 10.86
C ASN A 100 0.55 8.77 12.17
N SER A 101 -0.76 8.59 12.37
CA SER A 101 -1.51 9.16 13.50
C SER A 101 -2.76 8.35 13.81
N LYS A 102 -2.63 7.02 13.87
CA LYS A 102 -3.76 6.13 14.18
C LYS A 102 -4.27 6.46 15.59
N SER A 103 -5.58 6.66 15.73
CA SER A 103 -6.18 6.92 17.04
C SER A 103 -6.23 5.65 17.89
N VAL A 104 -6.49 5.80 19.19
CA VAL A 104 -6.71 4.65 20.09
C VAL A 104 -7.85 3.78 19.56
N GLU A 105 -8.95 4.40 19.15
CA GLU A 105 -10.12 3.70 18.60
C GLU A 105 -9.79 2.95 17.30
N GLU A 106 -8.95 3.52 16.45
CA GLU A 106 -8.49 2.88 15.22
C GLU A 106 -7.56 1.69 15.50
N ILE A 107 -6.65 1.82 16.46
CA ILE A 107 -5.77 0.73 16.87
C ILE A 107 -6.59 -0.40 17.50
N GLU A 108 -7.49 -0.11 18.43
CA GLU A 108 -8.40 -1.11 19.00
C GLU A 108 -9.23 -1.81 17.91
N MET A 109 -9.72 -1.05 16.92
CA MET A 109 -10.45 -1.62 15.79
C MET A 109 -9.57 -2.56 14.96
N GLY A 110 -8.32 -2.19 14.68
CA GLY A 110 -7.37 -3.03 13.95
C GLY A 110 -7.03 -4.33 14.71
N ILE A 111 -6.76 -4.23 16.01
CA ILE A 111 -6.48 -5.39 16.88
C ILE A 111 -7.68 -6.35 16.89
N ASN A 112 -8.89 -5.83 17.14
CA ASN A 112 -10.12 -6.64 17.16
C ASN A 112 -10.45 -7.25 15.79
N SER A 113 -10.02 -6.62 14.70
CA SER A 113 -10.19 -7.13 13.33
C SER A 113 -9.14 -8.20 12.97
N GLY A 114 -8.07 -8.33 13.75
CA GLY A 114 -6.95 -9.24 13.47
C GLY A 114 -6.19 -8.87 12.20
N VAL A 115 -5.97 -7.58 11.96
CA VAL A 115 -5.17 -7.08 10.82
C VAL A 115 -3.76 -6.73 11.28
N LYS A 116 -2.83 -6.69 10.32
CA LYS A 116 -1.45 -6.26 10.57
C LYS A 116 -1.36 -4.73 10.60
N PHE A 117 -0.42 -4.19 11.36
CA PHE A 117 -0.14 -2.75 11.38
C PHE A 117 1.15 -2.43 10.65
N SER A 118 1.18 -1.35 9.89
CA SER A 118 2.43 -0.67 9.57
C SER A 118 2.62 0.50 10.53
N VAL A 119 3.54 0.32 11.47
CA VAL A 119 3.87 1.24 12.55
C VAL A 119 4.72 2.37 12.00
N ASP A 120 4.33 3.61 12.28
CA ASP A 120 4.93 4.80 11.69
C ASP A 120 5.87 5.53 12.67
N SER A 121 5.79 5.23 13.97
CA SER A 121 6.59 5.87 15.02
C SER A 121 6.78 4.99 16.27
N PHE A 122 7.74 5.36 17.13
CA PHE A 122 7.94 4.72 18.44
C PHE A 122 6.72 4.89 19.36
N ASP A 123 6.09 6.07 19.38
CA ASP A 123 4.92 6.32 20.22
C ASP A 123 3.74 5.42 19.81
N GLU A 124 3.59 5.19 18.50
CA GLU A 124 2.57 4.27 17.99
C GLU A 124 2.87 2.82 18.36
N LEU A 125 4.13 2.39 18.29
CA LEU A 125 4.56 1.05 18.72
C LEU A 125 4.17 0.78 20.18
N GLU A 126 4.51 1.70 21.08
CA GLU A 126 4.19 1.59 22.51
C GLU A 126 2.68 1.52 22.73
N LEU A 127 1.91 2.35 22.02
CA LEU A 127 0.46 2.37 22.13
C LEU A 127 -0.18 1.08 21.63
N ILE A 128 0.29 0.52 20.50
CA ILE A 128 -0.19 -0.78 19.99
C ILE A 128 0.09 -1.87 21.01
N SER A 129 1.32 -1.97 21.54
CA SER A 129 1.68 -2.97 22.55
C SER A 129 0.82 -2.83 23.81
N GLN A 130 0.64 -1.61 24.32
CA GLN A 130 -0.21 -1.36 25.49
C GLN A 130 -1.65 -1.85 25.28
N LEU A 131 -2.27 -1.50 24.14
CA LEU A 131 -3.64 -1.89 23.84
C LEU A 131 -3.76 -3.40 23.58
N ALA A 132 -2.83 -3.98 22.83
CA ALA A 132 -2.78 -5.42 22.55
C ALA A 132 -2.62 -6.25 23.84
N SER A 133 -1.75 -5.83 24.76
CA SER A 133 -1.61 -6.43 26.09
C SER A 133 -2.87 -6.32 26.93
N SER A 134 -3.57 -5.17 26.89
CA SER A 134 -4.83 -5.00 27.62
C SER A 134 -5.94 -5.96 27.15
N LEU A 135 -5.86 -6.38 25.88
CA LEU A 135 -6.79 -7.33 25.25
C LEU A 135 -6.27 -8.77 25.27
N ASN A 136 -5.04 -9.00 25.71
CA ASN A 136 -4.33 -10.28 25.67
C ASN A 136 -4.34 -10.92 24.26
N VAL A 137 -4.07 -10.09 23.25
CA VAL A 137 -3.95 -10.48 21.83
C VAL A 137 -2.55 -10.16 21.36
N GLU A 138 -1.94 -11.03 20.56
CA GLU A 138 -0.69 -10.74 19.87
C GLU A 138 -0.98 -10.16 18.49
N VAL A 139 -0.21 -9.14 18.10
CA VAL A 139 -0.45 -8.37 16.88
C VAL A 139 0.80 -8.40 16.00
N ASP A 140 0.63 -8.87 14.77
CA ASP A 140 1.67 -8.78 13.76
C ASP A 140 1.84 -7.33 13.30
N ILE A 141 3.08 -6.87 13.32
CA ILE A 141 3.43 -5.51 12.91
C ILE A 141 4.53 -5.54 11.85
N ALA A 142 4.52 -4.50 11.05
CA ALA A 142 5.63 -4.07 10.24
C ALA A 142 6.00 -2.63 10.59
N PHE A 143 7.22 -2.21 10.28
CA PHE A 143 7.60 -0.80 10.42
C PHE A 143 7.66 -0.10 9.08
N ARG A 144 7.05 1.09 8.98
CA ARG A 144 7.26 1.98 7.86
C ARG A 144 8.62 2.67 8.02
N VAL A 145 9.53 2.42 7.11
CA VAL A 145 10.85 3.06 7.06
C VAL A 145 10.91 4.09 5.94
N ASN A 146 11.68 5.15 6.18
CA ASN A 146 12.13 6.07 5.13
C ASN A 146 13.49 5.58 4.60
N PRO A 147 13.54 4.91 3.44
CA PRO A 147 14.80 4.43 2.89
C PRO A 147 15.68 5.62 2.50
N ASP A 148 16.98 5.52 2.75
CA ASP A 148 17.98 6.53 2.37
C ASP A 148 18.25 6.47 0.86
N ILE A 149 17.37 7.09 0.07
CA ILE A 149 17.47 7.18 -1.38
C ILE A 149 18.47 8.28 -1.76
N ASP A 150 19.41 7.97 -2.67
CA ASP A 150 20.47 8.92 -3.07
C ASP A 150 19.86 10.20 -3.70
N PRO A 151 20.07 11.39 -3.11
CA PRO A 151 19.56 12.64 -3.66
C PRO A 151 20.19 13.01 -5.01
N LYS A 152 21.31 12.39 -5.40
CA LYS A 152 21.92 12.60 -6.72
C LYS A 152 21.14 11.90 -7.83
N THR A 153 20.58 10.72 -7.55
CA THR A 153 19.78 9.98 -8.53
C THR A 153 18.32 10.43 -8.48
N HIS A 154 17.76 10.62 -7.29
CA HIS A 154 16.34 10.94 -7.10
C HIS A 154 16.11 12.11 -6.14
N PRO A 155 16.50 13.35 -6.52
CA PRO A 155 16.49 14.50 -5.60
C PRO A 155 15.12 14.79 -4.99
N LYS A 156 14.04 14.71 -5.78
CA LYS A 156 12.68 14.98 -5.30
C LYS A 156 12.20 13.94 -4.29
N ILE A 157 12.52 12.67 -4.50
CA ILE A 157 12.13 11.58 -3.61
C ILE A 157 12.92 11.68 -2.31
N ALA A 158 14.24 11.88 -2.40
CA ALA A 158 15.11 12.02 -1.24
C ALA A 158 14.71 13.21 -0.34
N THR A 159 14.44 14.39 -0.94
CA THR A 159 13.92 15.54 -0.18
C THR A 159 12.57 15.25 0.46
N GLY A 160 11.64 14.63 -0.29
CA GLY A 160 10.32 14.27 0.20
C GLY A 160 10.35 13.31 1.39
N LEU A 161 11.24 12.30 1.35
CA LEU A 161 11.41 11.33 2.44
C LEU A 161 12.06 11.96 3.69
N LYS A 162 13.00 12.88 3.51
CA LYS A 162 13.69 13.53 4.64
C LYS A 162 12.80 14.50 5.42
N GLU A 163 11.92 15.20 4.74
CA GLU A 163 10.96 16.15 5.34
C GLU A 163 9.61 15.48 5.68
N SER A 164 9.49 14.18 5.39
CA SER A 164 8.28 13.40 5.61
C SER A 164 7.94 13.31 7.08
N LYS A 165 6.66 13.56 7.40
CA LYS A 165 6.06 13.24 8.71
C LYS A 165 5.78 11.74 8.89
N PHE A 166 6.00 10.95 7.85
CA PHE A 166 5.71 9.54 7.81
C PHE A 166 6.98 8.71 7.97
N GLY A 167 6.86 7.59 8.66
CA GLY A 167 7.87 6.55 8.76
C GLY A 167 9.04 6.89 9.68
N ILE A 168 9.74 5.86 10.09
CA ILE A 168 10.93 5.94 10.92
C ILE A 168 12.16 6.08 10.00
N PRO A 169 13.08 7.03 10.27
CA PRO A 169 14.34 7.14 9.53
C PRO A 169 15.16 5.84 9.54
N SER A 170 15.79 5.49 8.41
CA SER A 170 16.54 4.24 8.26
C SER A 170 17.70 4.06 9.25
N ASP A 171 18.27 5.15 9.78
CA ASP A 171 19.34 5.11 10.79
C ASP A 171 18.84 4.76 12.21
N THR A 172 17.51 4.83 12.43
CA THR A 172 16.87 4.51 13.70
C THR A 172 15.95 3.29 13.63
N ILE A 173 15.72 2.72 12.45
CA ILE A 173 14.79 1.61 12.24
C ILE A 173 15.18 0.37 13.06
N LEU A 174 16.47 0.01 13.14
CA LEU A 174 16.92 -1.13 13.94
C LEU A 174 16.54 -1.00 15.41
N LYS A 175 16.60 0.21 15.98
CA LYS A 175 16.18 0.47 17.36
C LYS A 175 14.68 0.27 17.55
N ALA A 176 13.87 0.52 16.53
CA ALA A 176 12.43 0.27 16.59
C ALA A 176 12.12 -1.24 16.64
N TYR A 177 12.86 -2.04 15.87
CA TYR A 177 12.76 -3.50 15.92
C TYR A 177 13.29 -4.09 17.24
N GLU A 178 14.44 -3.64 17.71
CA GLU A 178 14.96 -4.02 19.05
C GLU A 178 13.93 -3.70 20.13
N ARG A 179 13.32 -2.50 20.07
CA ARG A 179 12.28 -2.11 21.02
C ARG A 179 11.03 -2.99 20.92
N ALA A 180 10.61 -3.37 19.71
CA ALA A 180 9.47 -4.24 19.50
C ALA A 180 9.66 -5.63 20.13
N VAL A 181 10.87 -6.18 20.08
CA VAL A 181 11.19 -7.48 20.71
C VAL A 181 11.05 -7.43 22.23
N ASP A 182 11.35 -6.29 22.85
CA ASP A 182 11.21 -6.08 24.29
C ASP A 182 9.75 -5.79 24.73
N LEU A 183 8.84 -5.58 23.78
CA LEU A 183 7.45 -5.23 24.05
C LEU A 183 6.55 -6.47 24.01
N PRO A 184 5.63 -6.61 24.98
CA PRO A 184 4.67 -7.70 24.95
C PRO A 184 3.67 -7.51 23.79
N ASN A 185 3.13 -8.63 23.32
CA ASN A 185 1.95 -8.66 22.43
C ASN A 185 2.11 -8.01 21.05
N VAL A 186 3.35 -7.74 20.61
CA VAL A 186 3.66 -7.29 19.25
C VAL A 186 4.69 -8.23 18.62
N ASN A 187 4.48 -8.57 17.35
CA ASN A 187 5.32 -9.49 16.60
C ASN A 187 5.84 -8.81 15.32
N PRO A 188 7.11 -8.34 15.28
CA PRO A 188 7.63 -7.53 14.17
C PRO A 188 8.08 -8.39 12.98
N ILE A 189 7.16 -8.75 12.09
CA ILE A 189 7.38 -9.71 11.00
C ILE A 189 7.60 -9.10 9.62
N GLY A 190 7.58 -7.77 9.48
CA GLY A 190 7.69 -7.16 8.16
C GLY A 190 8.23 -5.74 8.15
N ILE A 191 8.66 -5.28 6.98
CA ILE A 191 9.13 -3.92 6.76
C ILE A 191 8.36 -3.29 5.60
N HIS A 192 8.03 -2.02 5.71
CA HIS A 192 7.24 -1.29 4.72
C HIS A 192 7.92 0.02 4.33
N CYS A 193 7.81 0.44 3.07
CA CYS A 193 8.13 1.80 2.65
C CYS A 193 7.14 2.32 1.61
N HIS A 194 7.07 3.65 1.47
CA HIS A 194 6.34 4.30 0.39
C HIS A 194 7.07 5.58 -0.03
N ILE A 195 7.58 5.59 -1.26
CA ILE A 195 8.51 6.61 -1.75
C ILE A 195 7.86 7.78 -2.50
N GLY A 196 6.55 7.74 -2.69
CA GLY A 196 5.79 8.80 -3.34
C GLY A 196 4.70 8.28 -4.26
N SER A 197 4.10 9.20 -5.03
CA SER A 197 3.04 8.91 -5.97
C SER A 197 3.35 9.51 -7.34
N GLN A 198 2.70 8.98 -8.38
CA GLN A 198 2.85 9.45 -9.76
C GLN A 198 4.31 9.38 -10.25
N ILE A 199 5.01 8.31 -9.89
CA ILE A 199 6.40 8.05 -10.30
C ILE A 199 6.38 7.42 -11.69
N LEU A 200 6.98 8.11 -12.67
CA LEU A 200 6.99 7.74 -14.09
C LEU A 200 8.26 7.00 -14.53
N GLU A 201 9.12 6.63 -13.59
CA GLU A 201 10.35 5.89 -13.83
C GLU A 201 10.42 4.66 -12.92
N THR A 202 11.02 3.57 -13.39
CA THR A 202 11.17 2.34 -12.60
C THR A 202 12.40 2.35 -11.69
N SER A 203 13.43 3.13 -12.04
CA SER A 203 14.70 3.19 -11.29
C SER A 203 14.56 3.55 -9.80
N PRO A 204 13.66 4.46 -9.35
CA PRO A 204 13.52 4.71 -7.91
C PRO A 204 13.00 3.49 -7.15
N PHE A 205 12.16 2.66 -7.78
CA PHE A 205 11.66 1.44 -7.15
C PHE A 205 12.77 0.38 -7.02
N VAL A 206 13.69 0.30 -7.98
CA VAL A 206 14.87 -0.59 -7.91
C VAL A 206 15.76 -0.19 -6.74
N ASP A 207 16.17 1.09 -6.68
CA ASP A 207 17.04 1.61 -5.62
C ASP A 207 16.40 1.42 -4.24
N THR A 208 15.08 1.64 -4.15
CA THR A 208 14.30 1.40 -2.93
C THR A 208 14.31 -0.07 -2.54
N THR A 209 14.07 -0.97 -3.49
CA THR A 209 14.02 -2.42 -3.22
C THR A 209 15.36 -2.91 -2.68
N ILE A 210 16.47 -2.48 -3.27
CA ILE A 210 17.83 -2.80 -2.77
C ILE A 210 17.98 -2.35 -1.32
N LYS A 211 17.64 -1.09 -1.01
CA LYS A 211 17.74 -0.54 0.35
C LYS A 211 16.86 -1.28 1.36
N MET A 212 15.67 -1.69 0.95
CA MET A 212 14.75 -2.43 1.82
C MET A 212 15.27 -3.83 2.14
N ILE A 213 15.86 -4.52 1.16
CA ILE A 213 16.50 -5.84 1.38
C ILE A 213 17.73 -5.71 2.28
N GLU A 214 18.57 -4.70 2.07
CA GLU A 214 19.71 -4.41 2.95
C GLU A 214 19.24 -4.21 4.40
N LEU A 215 18.21 -3.40 4.62
CA LEU A 215 17.64 -3.17 5.95
C LEU A 215 17.03 -4.43 6.56
N ALA A 216 16.26 -5.21 5.77
CA ALA A 216 15.71 -6.49 6.21
C ALA A 216 16.83 -7.44 6.68
N SER A 217 17.94 -7.52 5.93
CA SER A 217 19.09 -8.34 6.31
C SER A 217 19.75 -7.87 7.62
N GLU A 218 19.85 -6.57 7.87
CA GLU A 218 20.35 -6.08 9.17
C GLU A 218 19.39 -6.39 10.33
N ILE A 219 18.07 -6.37 10.08
CA ILE A 219 17.06 -6.75 11.07
C ILE A 219 17.13 -8.26 11.38
N GLU A 220 17.35 -9.10 10.38
CA GLU A 220 17.51 -10.55 10.59
C GLU A 220 18.73 -10.89 11.45
N LYS A 221 19.80 -10.09 11.38
CA LYS A 221 21.00 -10.29 12.22
C LYS A 221 20.74 -10.10 13.72
N ILE A 222 19.70 -9.36 14.09
CA ILE A 222 19.29 -9.22 15.50
C ILE A 222 18.26 -10.30 15.92
N GLY A 223 18.01 -11.29 15.07
CA GLY A 223 17.21 -12.49 15.39
C GLY A 223 15.72 -12.38 15.07
N ILE A 224 15.33 -11.42 14.22
CA ILE A 224 13.93 -11.20 13.82
C ILE A 224 13.74 -11.73 12.40
N GLU A 225 12.81 -12.65 12.21
CA GLU A 225 12.47 -13.18 10.89
C GLU A 225 11.54 -12.22 10.14
N ILE A 226 11.98 -11.73 8.97
CA ILE A 226 11.16 -10.85 8.12
C ILE A 226 10.38 -11.73 7.14
N GLU A 227 9.08 -11.85 7.37
CA GLU A 227 8.15 -12.62 6.52
C GLU A 227 7.77 -11.86 5.25
N PHE A 228 7.79 -10.53 5.26
CA PHE A 228 7.47 -9.73 4.08
C PHE A 228 8.17 -8.36 4.02
N ILE A 229 8.39 -7.91 2.78
CA ILE A 229 8.83 -6.55 2.44
C ILE A 229 7.74 -5.90 1.60
N ASP A 230 7.10 -4.86 2.14
CA ASP A 230 6.14 -4.02 1.41
C ASP A 230 6.86 -2.80 0.81
N ILE A 231 6.94 -2.76 -0.51
CA ILE A 231 7.59 -1.68 -1.29
C ILE A 231 6.61 -0.55 -1.70
N GLY A 232 5.38 -0.61 -1.21
CA GLY A 232 4.34 0.38 -1.41
C GLY A 232 3.86 0.55 -2.86
N GLY A 233 2.91 1.47 -3.01
CA GLY A 233 2.41 1.91 -4.32
C GLY A 233 3.29 2.99 -4.98
N GLY A 234 2.67 3.79 -5.83
CA GLY A 234 3.26 5.02 -6.35
C GLY A 234 3.58 5.03 -7.85
N LEU A 235 3.47 3.88 -8.51
CA LEU A 235 3.59 3.77 -9.97
C LEU A 235 2.58 4.71 -10.63
N GLY A 236 3.08 5.62 -11.46
CA GLY A 236 2.25 6.64 -12.11
C GLY A 236 1.40 6.10 -13.25
N ILE A 237 0.40 6.88 -13.63
CA ILE A 237 -0.42 6.64 -14.82
C ILE A 237 -0.20 7.75 -15.85
N ASP A 238 -0.53 7.46 -17.11
CA ASP A 238 -0.42 8.44 -18.18
C ASP A 238 -1.65 9.36 -18.21
N TYR A 239 -1.48 10.61 -17.73
CA TYR A 239 -2.55 11.61 -17.71
C TYR A 239 -2.64 12.43 -19.00
N ASP A 240 -1.52 12.63 -19.70
CA ASP A 240 -1.39 13.59 -20.80
C ASP A 240 -1.06 12.93 -22.15
N GLY A 241 -0.87 11.61 -22.17
CA GLY A 241 -0.49 10.85 -23.36
C GLY A 241 1.03 10.76 -23.56
N SER A 242 1.85 11.18 -22.60
CA SER A 242 3.32 11.11 -22.67
C SER A 242 3.89 9.72 -22.35
N GLY A 243 3.03 8.82 -21.88
CA GLY A 243 3.38 7.46 -21.48
C GLY A 243 3.68 7.34 -19.99
N ALA A 244 3.49 6.13 -19.47
CA ALA A 244 3.80 5.77 -18.09
C ALA A 244 4.28 4.31 -18.02
N PRO A 245 5.13 3.96 -17.05
CA PRO A 245 5.55 2.58 -16.84
C PRO A 245 4.35 1.71 -16.45
N SER A 246 4.31 0.50 -16.99
CA SER A 246 3.30 -0.51 -16.64
C SER A 246 3.71 -1.29 -15.38
N PRO A 247 2.76 -2.02 -14.75
CA PRO A 247 3.10 -2.97 -13.69
C PRO A 247 4.16 -4.00 -14.12
N GLU A 248 4.20 -4.37 -15.40
CA GLU A 248 5.19 -5.30 -15.96
C GLU A 248 6.58 -4.67 -16.04
N ASP A 249 6.66 -3.39 -16.41
CA ASP A 249 7.93 -2.66 -16.39
C ASP A 249 8.48 -2.56 -14.96
N ARG A 250 7.60 -2.30 -13.99
CA ARG A 250 7.95 -2.30 -12.56
C ARG A 250 8.46 -3.68 -12.15
N SER A 251 7.69 -4.75 -12.37
CA SER A 251 8.08 -6.09 -11.92
C SER A 251 9.37 -6.59 -12.57
N ARG A 252 9.55 -6.38 -13.88
CA ARG A 252 10.78 -6.73 -14.59
C ARG A 252 12.01 -6.02 -14.04
N SER A 253 11.84 -4.80 -13.51
CA SER A 253 12.94 -4.04 -12.92
C SER A 253 13.28 -4.47 -11.48
N ILE A 254 12.28 -4.83 -10.67
CA ILE A 254 12.48 -5.06 -9.22
C ILE A 254 12.62 -6.53 -8.84
N LEU A 255 11.97 -7.46 -9.54
CA LEU A 255 12.02 -8.88 -9.19
C LEU A 255 13.44 -9.47 -9.24
N PRO A 256 14.32 -9.09 -10.19
CA PRO A 256 15.72 -9.57 -10.20
C PRO A 256 16.54 -9.13 -8.98
N VAL A 257 16.07 -8.18 -8.18
CA VAL A 257 16.75 -7.74 -6.95
C VAL A 257 16.56 -8.77 -5.82
N PHE A 258 15.56 -9.64 -5.91
CA PHE A 258 15.26 -10.71 -4.94
C PHE A 258 15.96 -12.04 -5.27
N GLU A 259 16.66 -12.15 -6.42
CA GLU A 259 17.40 -13.34 -6.87
C GLU A 259 18.87 -13.30 -6.45
#